data_AF-A0A1J4MH86-F1
#
_entry.id   AF-A0A1J4MH86-F1
#
_cell.length_a   1.000
_cell.length_b   1.000
_cell.length_c   1.000
_cell.angle_alpha   90.00
_cell.angle_beta   90.00
_cell.angle_gamma   90.00
#
_symmetry.space_group_name_H-M   'P 1'
#
loop_
_entity.id
_entity.type
_entity.pdbx_description
1 polymer ?
#
loop_
_entity_poly.entity_id
_entity_poly.type
_entity_poly.pdbx_seq_one_letter_code
_entity_poly.pdbx_strand_id
1 'polypeptide(L)'
;MKKTGFLKKLKLLKKDDPERIKLLSKLVKELKEPNIYLLERIVFYIPNDLVYKVFNETRIIIRNGGYPTEDSTRLKSAGGIFFRLIRNQIPHEEYKRIWNIQRRKKKKERDSKLLLHDINKNIKGDKDDEYEEGELSEEAILMDDLKCMYL
;
A
#
# COMPACT_ATOMS: atom_id res chain seq x y z
N MET A 1 -17.43 -1.84 -20.98
CA MET A 1 -16.26 -1.31 -20.22
C MET A 1 -15.17 -0.87 -21.19
N LYS A 2 -14.76 0.41 -21.16
CA LYS A 2 -13.72 0.95 -22.06
C LYS A 2 -12.35 0.32 -21.69
N LYS A 3 -11.84 -0.62 -22.51
CA LYS A 3 -10.54 -1.32 -22.32
C LYS A 3 -9.35 -0.36 -22.13
N THR A 4 -9.44 0.84 -22.71
CA THR A 4 -8.41 1.88 -22.69
C THR A 4 -8.13 2.48 -21.31
N GLY A 5 -9.09 2.47 -20.38
CA GLY A 5 -8.87 3.00 -19.03
C GLY A 5 -8.09 2.07 -18.11
N PHE A 6 -8.23 0.75 -18.30
CA PHE A 6 -7.58 -0.27 -17.47
C PHE A 6 -6.06 -0.29 -17.71
N LEU A 7 -5.64 -0.33 -18.98
CA LEU A 7 -4.22 -0.36 -19.34
C LEU A 7 -3.47 0.92 -18.95
N LYS A 8 -4.14 2.08 -18.94
CA LYS A 8 -3.55 3.34 -18.47
C LYS A 8 -3.19 3.34 -16.98
N LYS A 9 -3.77 2.44 -16.19
CA LYS A 9 -3.48 2.34 -14.74
C LYS A 9 -2.31 1.40 -14.42
N LEU A 10 -1.88 0.58 -15.38
CA LEU A 10 -0.78 -0.36 -15.21
C LEU A 10 0.55 0.39 -15.16
N LYS A 11 1.45 -0.03 -14.27
CA LYS A 11 2.75 0.61 -14.03
C LYS A 11 3.92 -0.18 -14.58
N LEU A 12 3.77 -1.49 -14.70
CA LEU A 12 4.83 -2.44 -15.06
C LEU A 12 4.56 -3.08 -16.41
N LEU A 13 3.32 -3.53 -16.64
CA LEU A 13 2.95 -4.14 -17.90
C LEU A 13 2.64 -3.07 -18.94
N LYS A 14 3.42 -3.07 -20.02
CA LYS A 14 3.22 -2.21 -21.19
C LYS A 14 2.46 -2.99 -22.28
N LYS A 15 1.98 -2.29 -23.31
CA LYS A 15 1.13 -2.83 -24.38
C LYS A 15 1.83 -3.85 -25.29
N ASP A 16 3.14 -3.95 -25.20
CA ASP A 16 4.02 -4.85 -25.94
C ASP A 16 3.97 -6.31 -25.47
N ASP A 17 3.38 -6.59 -24.29
CA ASP A 17 3.11 -7.96 -23.81
C ASP A 17 1.60 -8.26 -23.74
N PRO A 18 0.96 -8.58 -24.88
CA PRO A 18 -0.48 -8.83 -24.95
C PRO A 18 -0.89 -10.08 -24.18
N GLU A 19 -0.01 -11.08 -24.05
CA GLU A 19 -0.30 -12.32 -23.33
C GLU A 19 -0.43 -12.06 -21.83
N ARG A 20 0.54 -11.35 -21.23
CA ARG A 20 0.48 -10.97 -19.82
C ARG A 20 -0.69 -10.05 -19.53
N ILE A 21 -1.00 -9.11 -20.43
CA ILE A 21 -2.18 -8.25 -20.30
C ILE A 21 -3.47 -9.09 -20.29
N LYS A 22 -3.58 -10.08 -21.18
CA LYS A 22 -4.73 -10.97 -21.25
C LYS A 22 -4.84 -11.82 -19.98
N LEU A 23 -3.73 -12.36 -19.48
CA LEU A 23 -3.67 -13.08 -18.22
C LEU A 23 -4.12 -12.22 -17.05
N LEU A 24 -3.56 -11.01 -16.89
CA LEU A 24 -3.95 -10.08 -15.83
C LEU A 24 -5.44 -9.75 -15.90
N SER A 25 -5.96 -9.44 -17.09
CA SER A 25 -7.39 -9.13 -17.27
C SER A 25 -8.28 -10.31 -16.85
N LYS A 26 -7.86 -11.54 -17.14
CA LYS A 26 -8.56 -12.76 -16.72
C LYS A 26 -8.55 -12.92 -15.20
N LEU A 27 -7.39 -12.76 -14.56
CA LEU A 27 -7.25 -12.85 -13.11
C LEU A 27 -8.11 -11.82 -12.38
N VAL A 28 -8.06 -10.54 -12.80
CA VAL A 28 -8.86 -9.48 -12.18
C VAL A 28 -10.36 -9.78 -12.25
N LYS A 29 -10.84 -10.26 -13.40
CA LYS A 29 -12.25 -10.59 -13.61
C LYS A 29 -12.69 -11.78 -12.76
N GLU A 30 -11.92 -12.86 -12.75
CA GLU A 30 -12.33 -14.12 -12.11
C GLU A 30 -12.05 -14.15 -10.60
N LEU A 31 -10.95 -13.56 -10.13
CA LEU A 31 -10.64 -13.50 -8.70
C LEU A 31 -11.43 -12.41 -7.95
N LYS A 32 -12.07 -11.48 -8.69
CA LYS A 32 -12.76 -10.29 -8.15
C LYS A 32 -11.88 -9.50 -7.18
N GLU A 33 -10.59 -9.41 -7.51
CA GLU A 33 -9.58 -8.84 -6.63
C GLU A 33 -9.48 -7.32 -6.81
N PRO A 34 -9.69 -6.51 -5.75
CA PRO A 34 -9.60 -5.05 -5.83
C PRO A 34 -8.16 -4.56 -6.04
N ASN A 35 -7.14 -5.30 -5.56
CA ASN A 35 -5.75 -4.87 -5.68
C ASN A 35 -5.11 -5.30 -7.01
N ILE A 36 -5.50 -4.61 -8.08
CA ILE A 36 -5.00 -4.86 -9.44
C ILE A 36 -3.48 -4.72 -9.52
N TYR A 37 -2.86 -3.80 -8.78
CA TYR A 37 -1.40 -3.59 -8.77
C TYR A 37 -0.62 -4.76 -8.17
N LEU A 38 -1.22 -5.51 -7.23
CA LEU A 38 -0.60 -6.73 -6.72
C LEU A 38 -0.65 -7.84 -7.77
N LEU A 39 -1.78 -8.01 -8.45
CA LEU A 39 -1.90 -8.97 -9.56
C LEU A 39 -0.98 -8.60 -10.73
N GLU A 40 -0.86 -7.32 -11.05
CA GLU A 40 0.07 -6.84 -12.08
C GLU A 40 1.51 -7.26 -11.76
N ARG A 41 1.96 -7.04 -10.51
CA ARG A 41 3.30 -7.45 -10.07
C ARG A 41 3.51 -8.95 -10.16
N ILE A 42 2.52 -9.73 -9.77
CA ILE A 42 2.57 -11.19 -9.91
C ILE A 42 2.75 -11.59 -11.36
N VAL A 43 1.91 -11.06 -12.25
CA VAL A 43 1.97 -11.39 -13.69
C VAL A 43 3.26 -10.87 -14.32
N PHE A 44 3.88 -9.80 -13.79
CA PHE A 44 5.15 -9.28 -14.29
C PHE A 44 6.35 -10.13 -13.86
N TYR A 45 6.44 -10.49 -12.58
CA TYR A 45 7.61 -11.17 -12.01
C TYR A 45 7.57 -12.70 -12.11
N ILE A 46 6.37 -13.28 -12.13
CA ILE A 46 6.20 -14.75 -12.11
C ILE A 46 5.99 -15.27 -13.55
N PRO A 47 6.58 -16.42 -13.93
CA PRO A 47 6.31 -17.07 -15.21
C PRO A 47 4.82 -17.36 -15.39
N ASN A 48 4.30 -17.14 -16.61
CA ASN A 48 2.87 -17.29 -16.91
C ASN A 48 2.34 -18.69 -16.58
N ASP A 49 3.13 -19.74 -16.86
CA ASP A 49 2.73 -21.13 -16.61
C ASP A 49 2.43 -21.40 -15.14
N LEU A 50 3.27 -20.87 -14.24
CA LEU A 50 3.07 -20.98 -12.80
C LEU A 50 1.83 -20.21 -12.35
N VAL A 51 1.63 -19.00 -12.90
CA VAL A 51 0.43 -18.19 -12.60
C VAL A 51 -0.84 -18.92 -13.05
N TYR A 52 -0.85 -19.51 -14.26
CA TYR A 52 -1.97 -20.30 -14.76
C TYR A 52 -2.21 -21.56 -13.94
N LYS A 53 -1.16 -22.28 -13.56
CA LYS A 53 -1.24 -23.45 -12.69
C LYS A 53 -1.93 -23.11 -11.38
N VAL A 54 -1.43 -22.10 -10.66
CA VAL A 54 -2.01 -21.66 -9.38
C VAL A 54 -3.44 -21.15 -9.54
N PHE A 55 -3.72 -20.45 -10.64
CA PHE A 55 -5.07 -20.00 -10.94
C PHE A 55 -6.03 -21.18 -11.16
N ASN A 56 -5.60 -22.23 -11.84
CA ASN A 56 -6.38 -23.46 -12.03
C ASN A 56 -6.61 -24.19 -10.70
N GLU A 57 -5.57 -24.34 -9.87
CA GLU A 57 -5.67 -24.92 -8.53
C GLU A 57 -6.67 -24.14 -7.66
N THR A 58 -6.63 -22.81 -7.72
CA THR A 58 -7.60 -21.95 -7.03
C THR A 58 -9.04 -22.28 -7.43
N ARG A 59 -9.31 -22.46 -8.73
CA ARG A 59 -10.65 -22.80 -9.24
C ARG A 59 -11.11 -24.18 -8.78
N ILE A 60 -10.19 -25.16 -8.70
CA ILE A 60 -10.50 -26.50 -8.18
C ILE A 60 -10.87 -26.41 -6.69
N ILE A 61 -10.07 -25.70 -5.89
CA ILE A 61 -10.35 -25.53 -4.46
C ILE A 61 -11.70 -24.87 -4.21
N ILE A 62 -12.04 -23.81 -4.96
CA ILE A 62 -13.33 -23.14 -4.83
C ILE A 62 -14.49 -24.09 -5.17
N ARG A 63 -14.36 -24.89 -6.23
CA ARG A 63 -15.37 -25.89 -6.60
C ARG A 63 -15.53 -26.98 -5.54
N ASN A 64 -14.45 -27.31 -4.83
CA ASN A 64 -14.46 -28.31 -3.76
C ASN A 64 -14.85 -27.73 -2.39
N GLY A 65 -15.50 -26.56 -2.34
CA GLY A 65 -16.01 -25.96 -1.10
C GLY A 65 -15.11 -24.90 -0.47
N GLY A 66 -13.93 -24.63 -1.03
CA GLY A 66 -13.04 -23.56 -0.58
C GLY A 66 -12.26 -23.88 0.70
N TYR A 67 -11.67 -22.84 1.29
CA TYR A 67 -11.02 -22.93 2.61
C TYR A 67 -11.73 -22.04 3.62
N PRO A 68 -11.91 -22.46 4.87
CA PRO A 68 -12.36 -21.56 5.91
C PRO A 68 -11.33 -20.46 6.17
N THR A 69 -11.81 -19.32 6.62
CA THR A 69 -10.97 -18.30 7.26
C THR A 69 -10.44 -18.81 8.60
N GLU A 70 -9.48 -18.11 9.18
CA GLU A 70 -8.80 -18.55 10.41
C GLU A 70 -9.76 -18.61 11.61
N ASP A 71 -10.71 -17.68 11.65
CA ASP A 71 -11.84 -17.64 12.59
C ASP A 71 -12.98 -18.61 12.22
N SER A 72 -12.87 -19.36 11.11
CA SER A 72 -13.87 -20.31 10.60
C SER A 72 -15.28 -19.74 10.35
N THR A 73 -15.47 -18.43 10.39
CA THR A 73 -16.78 -17.79 10.22
C THR A 73 -17.25 -17.73 8.77
N ARG A 74 -16.31 -17.81 7.82
CA ARG A 74 -16.59 -17.66 6.38
C ARG A 74 -15.55 -18.40 5.55
N LEU A 75 -15.79 -18.48 4.24
CA LEU A 75 -14.80 -19.00 3.29
C LEU A 75 -13.83 -17.90 2.83
N LYS A 76 -12.59 -18.29 2.57
CA LYS A 76 -11.60 -17.43 1.93
C LYS A 76 -12.07 -17.06 0.52
N SER A 77 -11.85 -15.80 0.15
CA SER A 77 -12.11 -15.33 -1.20
C SER A 77 -11.20 -16.00 -2.22
N ALA A 78 -11.62 -16.01 -3.49
CA ALA A 78 -10.81 -16.52 -4.59
C ALA A 78 -9.41 -15.87 -4.64
N GLY A 79 -9.35 -14.54 -4.52
CA GLY A 79 -8.09 -13.81 -4.40
C GLY A 79 -7.24 -14.25 -3.21
N GLY A 80 -7.85 -14.42 -2.03
CA GLY A 80 -7.15 -14.88 -0.83
C GLY A 80 -6.57 -16.29 -0.96
N ILE A 81 -7.29 -17.20 -1.61
CA ILE A 81 -6.80 -18.55 -1.92
C ILE A 81 -5.65 -18.47 -2.93
N PHE A 82 -5.84 -17.76 -4.03
CA PHE A 82 -4.82 -17.56 -5.06
C PHE A 82 -3.51 -17.00 -4.49
N PHE A 83 -3.59 -15.95 -3.68
CA PHE A 83 -2.41 -15.34 -3.06
C PHE A 83 -1.72 -16.27 -2.06
N ARG A 84 -2.47 -17.08 -1.32
CA ARG A 84 -1.91 -18.10 -0.42
C ARG A 84 -1.16 -19.17 -1.21
N LEU A 85 -1.69 -19.61 -2.33
CA LEU A 85 -1.05 -20.65 -3.14
C LEU A 85 0.21 -20.11 -3.82
N ILE A 86 0.11 -18.97 -4.50
CA ILE A 86 1.25 -18.46 -5.28
C ILE A 86 2.42 -18.06 -4.38
N ARG A 87 2.17 -17.46 -3.21
CA ARG A 87 3.24 -17.10 -2.27
C ARG A 87 4.03 -18.33 -1.78
N ASN A 88 3.39 -19.50 -1.74
CA ASN A 88 4.01 -20.74 -1.28
C ASN A 88 4.78 -21.46 -2.40
N GLN A 89 4.55 -21.09 -3.67
CA GLN A 89 5.15 -21.73 -4.85
C GLN A 89 6.28 -20.88 -5.47
N ILE A 90 6.61 -19.72 -4.90
CA ILE A 90 7.64 -18.82 -5.40
C ILE A 90 8.82 -18.73 -4.44
N PRO A 91 10.05 -18.49 -4.94
CA PRO A 91 11.21 -18.28 -4.08
C PRO A 91 11.09 -16.98 -3.29
N HIS A 92 11.82 -16.92 -2.17
CA HIS A 92 11.76 -15.79 -1.24
C HIS A 92 12.10 -14.43 -1.88
N GLU A 93 13.01 -14.41 -2.87
CA GLU A 93 13.39 -13.19 -3.57
C GLU A 93 12.24 -12.61 -4.42
N GLU A 94 11.47 -13.47 -5.11
CA GLU A 94 10.29 -13.03 -5.85
C GLU A 94 9.18 -12.58 -4.90
N TYR A 95 9.01 -13.27 -3.77
CA TYR A 95 8.11 -12.81 -2.72
C TYR A 95 8.46 -11.39 -2.25
N LYS A 96 9.75 -11.08 -2.00
CA LYS A 96 10.19 -9.72 -1.66
C LYS A 96 9.86 -8.73 -2.77
N ARG A 97 10.14 -9.05 -4.03
CA ARG A 97 9.85 -8.16 -5.18
C ARG A 97 8.36 -7.84 -5.27
N ILE A 98 7.50 -8.84 -5.09
CA ILE A 98 6.05 -8.68 -5.24
C ILE A 98 5.41 -8.04 -4.02
N TRP A 99 5.77 -8.40 -2.78
CA TRP A 99 5.07 -7.91 -1.58
C TRP A 99 5.76 -6.72 -0.89
N ASN A 100 7.09 -6.57 -0.96
CA ASN A 100 7.80 -5.54 -0.18
C ASN A 100 7.89 -4.15 -0.81
N ILE A 101 7.45 -3.95 -2.05
CA ILE A 101 7.44 -2.61 -2.70
C ILE A 101 6.56 -1.61 -1.92
N GLN A 102 5.50 -2.06 -1.25
CA GLN A 102 4.67 -1.17 -0.41
C GLN A 102 5.42 -0.59 0.80
N ARG A 103 6.45 -1.27 1.32
CA ARG A 103 7.22 -0.82 2.50
C ARG A 103 8.22 0.28 2.20
N ARG A 104 8.83 0.29 1.01
CA ARG A 104 9.88 1.26 0.63
C ARG A 104 9.34 2.68 0.44
N LYS A 105 8.10 2.83 -0.03
CA LYS A 105 7.49 4.16 -0.24
C LYS A 105 7.19 4.87 1.09
N LYS A 106 6.61 4.15 2.07
CA LYS A 106 6.40 4.65 3.44
C LYS A 106 7.70 4.94 4.19
N LYS A 107 8.76 4.15 3.96
CA LYS A 107 10.08 4.40 4.56
C LYS A 107 10.71 5.68 3.99
N LYS A 108 10.73 5.86 2.66
CA LYS A 108 11.23 7.09 2.04
C LYS A 108 10.45 8.33 2.48
N GLU A 109 9.13 8.25 2.61
CA GLU A 109 8.32 9.37 3.13
C GLU A 109 8.66 9.73 4.58
N ARG A 110 8.97 8.74 5.43
CA ARG A 110 9.43 8.99 6.80
C ARG A 110 10.84 9.60 6.81
N ASP A 111 11.76 9.01 6.07
CA ASP A 111 13.15 9.45 6.02
C ASP A 111 13.26 10.88 5.43
N SER A 112 12.45 11.22 4.41
CA SER A 112 12.36 12.59 3.88
C SER A 112 11.75 13.59 4.87
N LYS A 113 10.77 13.19 5.70
CA LYS A 113 10.23 14.06 6.76
C LYS A 113 11.24 14.33 7.87
N LEU A 114 12.04 13.33 8.23
CA LEU A 114 13.12 13.49 9.21
C LEU A 114 14.22 14.41 8.69
N LEU A 115 14.65 14.23 7.43
CA LEU A 115 15.63 15.12 6.79
C LEU A 115 15.14 16.57 6.70
N LEU A 116 13.86 16.80 6.35
CA LEU A 116 13.28 18.16 6.33
C LEU A 116 13.20 18.78 7.73
N HIS A 117 12.90 17.98 8.75
CA HIS A 117 12.91 18.43 10.15
C HIS A 117 14.32 18.85 10.57
N ASP A 118 15.34 18.07 10.23
CA ASP A 118 16.74 18.36 10.58
C ASP A 118 17.27 19.61 9.83
N ILE A 119 16.87 19.79 8.57
CA ILE A 119 17.16 21.00 7.79
C ILE A 119 16.47 22.23 8.41
N ASN A 120 15.19 22.14 8.74
CA ASN A 120 14.46 23.25 9.38
C ASN A 120 15.02 23.61 10.77
N LYS A 121 15.56 22.61 11.50
CA LYS A 121 16.21 22.84 12.79
C LYS A 121 17.54 23.57 12.64
N ASN A 122 18.32 23.24 11.60
CA ASN A 122 19.55 23.96 11.26
C ASN A 122 19.29 25.39 10.74
N ILE A 123 18.20 25.62 10.01
CA ILE A 123 17.82 26.98 9.53
C ILE A 123 17.34 27.88 10.68
N LYS A 124 16.75 27.31 11.73
CA LYS A 124 16.31 28.05 12.93
C LYS A 124 17.45 28.33 13.94
N GLY A 125 18.68 27.92 13.63
CA GLY A 125 19.83 27.99 14.53
C GLY A 125 20.60 29.32 14.55
N ASP A 126 20.29 30.28 13.68
CA ASP A 126 21.01 31.57 13.58
C ASP A 126 20.06 32.77 13.56
N LYS A 127 19.21 32.90 14.59
CA LYS A 127 18.62 34.19 14.97
C LYS A 127 18.66 34.31 16.49
N ASP A 128 19.72 34.94 16.96
CA ASP A 128 19.78 35.55 18.27
C ASP A 128 18.75 36.69 18.30
N ASP A 129 17.60 36.46 18.94
CA ASP A 129 16.72 37.52 19.40
C ASP A 129 16.97 37.68 20.90
N GLU A 130 17.70 38.74 21.23
CA GLU A 130 17.99 39.28 22.56
C GLU A 130 16.68 39.49 23.35
N TYR A 131 16.55 38.84 24.51
CA TYR A 131 15.40 39.05 25.40
C TYR A 131 15.63 40.30 26.25
N GLU A 132 14.97 41.42 25.91
CA GLU A 132 14.70 42.47 26.89
C GLU A 132 13.48 42.06 27.74
N GLU A 133 13.66 42.15 29.06
CA GLU A 133 12.69 41.77 30.10
C GLU A 133 11.55 42.80 30.13
N GLY A 134 10.46 42.53 29.40
CA GLY A 134 9.25 43.37 29.36
C GLY A 134 8.09 42.75 30.12
N GLU A 135 7.58 43.45 31.13
CA GLU A 135 6.40 43.07 31.92
C GLU A 135 5.17 42.81 31.04
N LEU A 136 4.42 41.74 31.35
CA LEU A 136 3.19 41.37 30.64
C LEU A 136 2.15 42.47 30.77
N SER A 137 1.52 42.84 29.65
CA SER A 137 0.51 43.90 29.63
C SER A 137 -0.72 43.53 30.47
N GLU A 138 -1.35 44.53 31.10
CA GLU A 138 -2.52 44.34 31.98
C GLU A 138 -3.68 43.63 31.25
N GLU A 139 -3.80 43.79 29.92
CA GLU A 139 -4.80 43.09 29.12
C GLU A 139 -4.57 41.57 29.04
N ALA A 140 -3.31 41.13 29.09
CA ALA A 140 -2.95 39.71 29.09
C ALA A 140 -3.27 39.04 30.43
N ILE A 141 -3.12 39.77 31.54
CA ILE A 141 -3.46 39.28 32.88
C ILE A 141 -4.99 39.14 33.02
N LEU A 142 -5.75 40.12 32.51
CA LEU A 142 -7.22 40.14 32.63
C LEU A 142 -7.91 39.03 31.82
N MET A 143 -7.32 38.59 30.71
CA MET A 143 -7.86 37.49 29.87
C MET A 143 -7.68 36.10 30.49
N ASP A 144 -6.66 35.90 31.34
CA ASP A 144 -6.45 34.64 32.03
C ASP A 144 -7.40 34.48 33.24
N ASP A 145 -7.69 35.57 33.97
CA ASP A 145 -8.61 35.53 35.12
C ASP A 145 -10.08 35.27 34.70
N LEU A 146 -10.52 35.81 33.55
CA LEU A 146 -11.86 35.54 33.00
C LEU A 146 -12.04 34.09 32.55
N LYS A 147 -10.96 33.42 32.17
CA LYS A 147 -10.98 32.03 31.69
C LYS A 147 -11.08 31.02 32.83
N CYS A 148 -10.68 31.41 34.05
CA CYS A 148 -10.77 30.59 35.25
C CYS A 148 -12.12 30.69 35.98
N MET A 149 -12.99 31.66 35.69
CA MET A 149 -14.31 31.79 36.35
C MET A 149 -15.47 31.04 35.68
N TYR A 150 -15.25 30.39 34.52
CA TYR A 150 -16.27 29.59 33.81
C TYR A 150 -15.90 28.08 33.72
N LEU A 151 -15.15 27.59 34.70
CA LEU A 151 -14.95 26.17 35.01
C LEU A 151 -15.15 25.95 36.52
#